data_AF-A0A382TXD6-F1
#
_entry.id   AF-A0A382TXD6-F1
#
_cell.length_a   1.000
_cell.length_b   1.000
_cell.length_c   1.000
_cell.angle_alpha   90.00
_cell.angle_beta   90.00
_cell.angle_gamma   90.00
#
_symmetry.space_group_name_H-M   'P 1'
#
loop_
_entity.id
_entity.type
_entity.pdbx_description
1 polymer ?
#
loop_
_entity_poly.entity_id
_entity_poly.type
_entity_poly.pdbx_seq_one_letter_code
_entity_poly.pdbx_strand_id
1 'polypeptide(L)'
;MNKNIPMHRRNFKISPILFILLFCLGATVSAQGFSEGPYGIGYFDIAGPFTVLDLNAPMPGDVSQDDTIDIEDVMVTLGAEIGTVEINEEQFYLADINSDGILDTVDLVSIVNLIYNPENSEWSFQDAWNGQESYIFIHYNPSASNSTALWISNTKQALLENSPLNVHYLFISDRSSSASDVQAIKGEFDEILESFDSVLQDHWKTHLHFIPTKTSELENWLAEALSDKYALGIDRFQQLKQIGYLGNPDGFTGTHMSYLAHETLFYNYVW
;
A
#
# COMPACT_ATOMS: atom_id res chain seq x y z
N MET A 1 17.84 -20.96 -83.57
CA MET A 1 18.61 -21.34 -82.36
C MET A 1 17.98 -20.64 -81.16
N ASN A 2 17.17 -21.39 -80.41
CA ASN A 2 16.38 -20.88 -79.29
C ASN A 2 17.22 -21.00 -78.00
N LYS A 3 17.52 -19.90 -77.31
CA LYS A 3 18.22 -19.90 -76.02
C LYS A 3 17.20 -19.81 -74.88
N ASN A 4 17.05 -20.91 -74.13
CA ASN A 4 16.30 -20.95 -72.88
C ASN A 4 17.03 -20.13 -71.80
N ILE A 5 16.32 -19.19 -71.17
CA ILE A 5 16.75 -18.49 -69.95
C ILE A 5 16.08 -19.19 -68.75
N PRO A 6 16.82 -19.62 -67.72
CA PRO A 6 16.23 -20.31 -66.58
C PRO A 6 15.59 -19.31 -65.60
N MET A 7 14.37 -19.63 -65.17
CA MET A 7 13.60 -18.92 -64.16
C MET A 7 14.02 -19.39 -62.76
N HIS A 8 14.65 -18.51 -61.97
CA HIS A 8 15.08 -18.83 -60.60
C HIS A 8 13.94 -18.50 -59.62
N ARG A 9 13.24 -19.53 -59.10
CA ARG A 9 12.30 -19.39 -57.98
C ARG A 9 13.08 -19.23 -56.68
N ARG A 10 12.97 -18.07 -56.03
CA ARG A 10 13.42 -17.89 -54.64
C ARG A 10 12.41 -18.56 -53.70
N ASN A 11 12.82 -19.66 -53.07
CA ASN A 11 12.08 -20.26 -51.96
C ASN A 11 12.34 -19.42 -50.70
N PHE A 12 11.37 -18.61 -50.28
CA PHE A 12 11.38 -18.01 -48.95
C PHE A 12 11.03 -19.10 -47.93
N LYS A 13 12.04 -19.58 -47.18
CA LYS A 13 11.80 -20.35 -45.96
C LYS A 13 11.43 -19.36 -44.86
N ILE A 14 10.16 -19.31 -44.48
CA ILE A 14 9.71 -18.60 -43.30
C ILE A 14 10.32 -19.34 -42.09
N SER A 15 11.19 -18.66 -41.35
CA SER A 15 11.85 -19.21 -40.17
C SER A 15 10.83 -19.39 -39.03
N PRO A 16 10.83 -20.51 -38.29
CA PRO A 16 9.94 -20.72 -37.14
C PRO A 16 10.17 -19.72 -35.99
N ILE A 17 11.28 -18.97 -36.02
CA ILE A 17 11.60 -17.91 -35.05
C ILE A 17 10.63 -16.71 -35.19
N LEU A 18 10.06 -16.48 -36.39
CA LEU A 18 9.13 -15.38 -36.61
C LEU A 18 7.73 -15.64 -36.00
N PHE A 19 7.40 -16.90 -35.70
CA PHE A 19 6.12 -17.25 -35.06
C PHE A 19 6.19 -17.16 -33.53
N ILE A 20 7.38 -17.36 -32.93
CA ILE A 20 7.60 -17.22 -31.49
C ILE A 20 7.62 -15.74 -31.07
N LEU A 21 8.13 -14.84 -31.93
CA LEU A 21 8.11 -13.40 -31.69
C LEU A 21 6.73 -12.75 -31.83
N LEU A 22 5.77 -13.42 -32.48
CA LEU A 22 4.40 -12.91 -32.65
C LEU A 22 3.43 -13.36 -31.55
N PHE A 23 3.83 -14.30 -30.70
CA PHE A 23 3.00 -14.78 -29.57
C PHE A 23 3.35 -14.11 -28.23
N CYS A 24 4.41 -13.29 -28.18
CA CYS A 24 4.82 -12.55 -26.98
C CYS A 24 4.38 -11.08 -26.97
N LEU A 25 3.66 -10.60 -28.00
CA LEU A 25 3.03 -9.28 -27.98
C LEU A 25 1.55 -9.43 -27.66
N GLY A 26 1.16 -9.16 -26.42
CA GLY A 26 -0.26 -8.95 -26.08
C GLY A 26 -0.80 -9.71 -24.88
N ALA A 27 0.00 -9.93 -23.83
CA ALA A 27 -0.57 -9.95 -22.49
C ALA A 27 -0.30 -8.58 -21.87
N THR A 28 -1.01 -7.54 -22.34
CA THR A 28 -1.24 -6.39 -21.46
C THR A 28 -2.11 -6.93 -20.35
N VAL A 29 -1.51 -7.29 -19.21
CA VAL A 29 -2.27 -7.41 -17.95
C VAL A 29 -2.82 -6.01 -17.73
N SER A 30 -4.05 -5.76 -18.19
CA SER A 30 -4.77 -4.56 -17.83
C SER A 30 -4.96 -4.64 -16.33
N ALA A 31 -4.36 -3.71 -15.59
CA ALA A 31 -4.68 -3.47 -14.20
C ALA A 31 -6.21 -3.51 -14.04
N GLN A 32 -6.70 -4.42 -13.20
CA GLN A 32 -8.12 -4.50 -12.93
C GLN A 32 -8.50 -3.23 -12.16
N GLY A 33 -9.38 -2.41 -12.73
CA GLY A 33 -9.96 -1.27 -12.02
C GLY A 33 -10.70 -1.75 -10.76
N PHE A 34 -10.89 -0.86 -9.80
CA PHE A 34 -11.61 -1.18 -8.57
C PHE A 34 -12.98 -1.80 -8.89
N SER A 35 -13.27 -2.95 -8.30
CA SER A 35 -14.54 -3.66 -8.48
C SER A 35 -15.66 -2.89 -7.81
N GLU A 36 -16.78 -2.73 -8.50
CA GLU A 36 -18.02 -2.10 -7.98
C GLU A 36 -18.86 -3.06 -7.09
N GLY A 37 -18.34 -4.27 -6.83
CA GLY A 37 -19.00 -5.28 -6.02
C GLY A 37 -19.80 -6.33 -6.83
N PRO A 38 -20.74 -7.07 -6.20
CA PRO A 38 -21.20 -6.88 -4.82
C PRO A 38 -20.10 -7.12 -3.79
N TYR A 39 -20.05 -6.26 -2.77
CA TYR A 39 -19.09 -6.37 -1.67
C TYR A 39 -19.56 -7.40 -0.63
N GLY A 40 -18.61 -7.91 0.15
CA GLY A 40 -18.91 -8.79 1.28
C GLY A 40 -17.80 -8.78 2.32
N ILE A 41 -17.97 -9.62 3.33
CA ILE A 41 -17.10 -9.74 4.51
C ILE A 41 -16.58 -11.16 4.73
N GLY A 42 -17.06 -12.12 3.92
CA GLY A 42 -16.61 -13.50 3.90
C GLY A 42 -15.38 -13.68 3.02
N TYR A 43 -14.67 -14.79 3.20
CA TYR A 43 -13.55 -15.12 2.33
C TYR A 43 -14.03 -15.30 0.89
N PHE A 44 -13.20 -14.82 -0.05
CA PHE A 44 -13.45 -14.72 -1.49
C PHE A 44 -14.53 -13.72 -1.90
N ASP A 45 -15.20 -13.04 -0.97
CA ASP A 45 -16.02 -11.87 -1.29
C ASP A 45 -15.12 -10.72 -1.76
N ILE A 46 -15.70 -9.80 -2.54
CA ILE A 46 -15.02 -8.59 -2.97
C ILE A 46 -14.97 -7.60 -1.80
N ALA A 47 -13.77 -7.12 -1.46
CA ALA A 47 -13.56 -6.08 -0.46
C ALA A 47 -14.22 -4.77 -0.92
N GLY A 48 -15.01 -4.13 -0.05
CA GLY A 48 -15.57 -2.81 -0.32
C GLY A 48 -14.54 -1.68 -0.18
N PRO A 49 -14.84 -0.48 -0.70
CA PRO A 49 -14.00 0.69 -0.43
C PRO A 49 -14.03 1.01 1.07
N PHE A 50 -12.95 1.58 1.57
CA PHE A 50 -12.88 2.16 2.91
C PHE A 50 -11.84 3.28 2.94
N THR A 51 -12.06 4.19 3.87
CA THR A 51 -11.13 5.27 4.22
C THR A 51 -10.89 5.20 5.72
N VAL A 52 -9.65 5.37 6.14
CA VAL A 52 -9.23 5.30 7.54
C VAL A 52 -8.19 6.37 7.82
N LEU A 53 -8.14 6.87 9.06
CA LEU A 53 -6.98 7.61 9.53
C LEU A 53 -5.74 6.73 9.45
N ASP A 54 -4.63 7.30 8.98
CA ASP A 54 -3.35 6.61 8.88
C ASP A 54 -2.21 7.56 9.28
N LEU A 55 -1.40 7.13 10.27
CA LEU A 55 -0.26 7.91 10.75
C LEU A 55 0.91 8.00 9.74
N ASN A 56 0.85 7.25 8.64
CA ASN A 56 1.79 7.32 7.52
C ASN A 56 1.16 7.91 6.24
N ALA A 57 -0.12 8.30 6.27
CA ALA A 57 -0.72 8.95 5.10
C ALA A 57 -0.04 10.29 4.84
N PRO A 58 0.17 10.67 3.57
CA PRO A 58 0.70 12.00 3.21
C PRO A 58 -0.12 13.08 3.91
N MET A 59 0.55 14.05 4.54
CA MET A 59 -0.09 15.12 5.29
C MET A 59 -0.21 16.37 4.42
N PRO A 60 -1.42 16.74 3.93
CA PRO A 60 -1.59 18.00 3.24
C PRO A 60 -1.00 19.13 4.09
N GLY A 61 -0.13 19.93 3.49
CA GLY A 61 0.58 21.02 4.15
C GLY A 61 1.96 20.69 4.69
N ASP A 62 2.38 19.42 4.75
CA ASP A 62 3.78 19.01 4.99
C ASP A 62 4.55 19.02 3.67
N VAL A 63 4.86 20.22 3.19
CA VAL A 63 5.50 20.44 1.88
C VAL A 63 7.00 20.19 1.95
N SER A 64 7.60 20.31 3.13
CA SER A 64 8.99 19.96 3.41
C SER A 64 9.23 18.44 3.50
N GLN A 65 8.16 17.66 3.67
CA GLN A 65 8.17 16.20 3.78
C GLN A 65 9.00 15.71 4.96
N ASP A 66 8.89 16.43 6.09
CA ASP A 66 9.65 16.16 7.31
C ASP A 66 8.81 15.55 8.44
N ASP A 67 7.59 15.13 8.11
CA ASP A 67 6.58 14.58 9.01
C ASP A 67 6.08 15.61 10.06
N THR A 68 6.28 16.91 9.81
CA THR A 68 5.73 18.00 10.62
C THR A 68 5.15 19.12 9.75
N ILE A 69 4.07 19.76 10.23
CA ILE A 69 3.51 20.94 9.57
C ILE A 69 3.90 22.17 10.38
N ASP A 70 4.82 22.97 9.87
CA ASP A 70 5.33 24.18 10.52
C ASP A 70 5.60 25.35 9.55
N ILE A 71 6.42 26.31 9.98
CA ILE A 71 6.73 27.50 9.17
C ILE A 71 7.62 27.16 7.96
N GLU A 72 8.38 26.06 8.00
CA GLU A 72 9.20 25.60 6.89
C GLU A 72 8.32 25.28 5.67
N ASP A 73 7.20 24.60 5.85
CA ASP A 73 6.27 24.29 4.77
C ASP A 73 5.68 25.54 4.13
N VAL A 74 5.34 26.53 4.95
CA VAL A 74 4.88 27.85 4.48
C VAL A 74 5.96 28.52 3.64
N MET A 75 7.23 28.43 4.05
CA MET A 75 8.34 29.04 3.34
C MET A 75 8.66 28.33 2.03
N VAL A 76 8.59 26.99 1.98
CA VAL A 76 8.75 26.20 0.75
C VAL A 76 7.63 26.53 -0.23
N THR A 77 6.39 26.53 0.25
CA THR A 77 5.18 26.84 -0.54
C THR A 77 5.23 28.26 -1.11
N LEU A 78 5.54 29.25 -0.27
CA LEU A 78 5.66 30.65 -0.70
C LEU A 78 6.79 30.78 -1.73
N GLY A 79 7.91 30.09 -1.49
CA GLY A 79 9.04 30.04 -2.39
C GLY A 79 8.66 29.52 -3.78
N ALA A 80 7.81 28.49 -3.84
CA ALA A 80 7.26 27.93 -5.08
C ALA A 80 6.27 28.89 -5.77
N GLU A 81 5.35 29.49 -5.02
CA GLU A 81 4.38 30.49 -5.55
C GLU A 81 5.10 31.64 -6.25
N ILE A 82 6.20 32.15 -5.66
CA ILE A 82 6.97 33.27 -6.23
C ILE A 82 8.07 32.83 -7.22
N GLY A 83 8.19 31.54 -7.52
CA GLY A 83 9.13 30.98 -8.50
C GLY A 83 10.60 31.01 -8.06
N THR A 84 10.86 30.94 -6.76
CA THR A 84 12.21 30.90 -6.17
C THR A 84 12.63 29.51 -5.69
N VAL A 85 11.66 28.62 -5.45
CA VAL A 85 11.87 27.22 -5.06
C VAL A 85 11.17 26.35 -6.10
N GLU A 86 11.88 25.36 -6.63
CA GLU A 86 11.26 24.31 -7.44
C GLU A 86 10.79 23.19 -6.51
N ILE A 87 9.54 22.76 -6.68
CA ILE A 87 8.93 21.66 -5.92
C ILE A 87 8.56 20.52 -6.88
N ASN A 88 8.56 19.29 -6.38
CA ASN A 88 8.17 18.12 -7.16
C ASN A 88 6.63 17.93 -7.21
N GLU A 89 6.13 16.93 -7.94
CA GLU A 89 4.68 16.68 -8.09
C GLU A 89 3.99 16.35 -6.76
N GLU A 90 4.67 15.62 -5.86
CA GLU A 90 4.14 15.27 -4.54
C GLU A 90 4.07 16.50 -3.63
N GLN A 91 5.13 17.30 -3.59
CA GLN A 91 5.14 18.56 -2.85
C GLN A 91 4.10 19.54 -3.38
N PHE A 92 3.87 19.57 -4.70
CA PHE A 92 2.78 20.37 -5.27
C PHE A 92 1.41 19.87 -4.79
N TYR A 93 1.18 18.55 -4.81
CA TYR A 93 -0.04 17.95 -4.30
C TYR A 93 -0.26 18.23 -2.80
N LEU A 94 0.79 18.18 -1.99
CA LEU A 94 0.74 18.50 -0.57
C LEU A 94 0.53 19.99 -0.31
N ALA A 95 1.03 20.85 -1.19
CA ALA A 95 0.90 22.30 -1.08
C ALA A 95 -0.46 22.83 -1.56
N ASP A 96 -1.11 22.18 -2.54
CA ASP A 96 -2.44 22.54 -3.07
C ASP A 96 -3.57 22.04 -2.15
N ILE A 97 -3.72 22.69 -1.00
CA ILE A 97 -4.64 22.26 0.07
C ILE A 97 -6.10 22.30 -0.37
N ASN A 98 -6.47 23.28 -1.21
CA ASN A 98 -7.84 23.40 -1.68
C ASN A 98 -8.14 22.55 -2.93
N SER A 99 -7.10 21.90 -3.49
CA SER A 99 -7.14 21.02 -4.65
C SER A 99 -7.72 21.66 -5.92
N ASP A 100 -7.46 22.94 -6.14
CA ASP A 100 -7.90 23.66 -7.34
C ASP A 100 -6.88 23.64 -8.49
N GLY A 101 -5.71 23.05 -8.25
CA GLY A 101 -4.63 22.89 -9.22
C GLY A 101 -3.78 24.15 -9.38
N ILE A 102 -3.93 25.16 -8.52
CA ILE A 102 -3.20 26.42 -8.57
C ILE A 102 -2.63 26.70 -7.19
N LEU A 103 -1.30 26.79 -7.11
CA LEU A 103 -0.67 27.22 -5.87
C LEU A 103 -0.80 28.74 -5.67
N ASP A 104 -1.52 29.15 -4.62
CA ASP A 104 -1.73 30.56 -4.30
C ASP A 104 -1.81 30.88 -2.78
N THR A 105 -2.23 32.11 -2.46
CA THR A 105 -2.33 32.58 -1.07
C THR A 105 -3.38 31.83 -0.23
N VAL A 106 -4.39 31.21 -0.85
CA VAL A 106 -5.40 30.38 -0.17
C VAL A 106 -4.74 29.15 0.42
N ASP A 107 -3.81 28.52 -0.29
CA ASP A 107 -3.05 27.37 0.19
C ASP A 107 -2.16 27.75 1.37
N LEU A 108 -1.39 28.84 1.23
CA LEU A 108 -0.54 29.35 2.30
C LEU A 108 -1.33 29.62 3.60
N VAL A 109 -2.48 30.27 3.49
CA VAL A 109 -3.35 30.51 4.66
C VAL A 109 -3.87 29.20 5.24
N SER A 110 -4.14 28.20 4.40
CA SER A 110 -4.59 26.87 4.84
C SER A 110 -3.50 26.10 5.58
N ILE A 111 -2.26 26.11 5.08
CA ILE A 111 -1.09 25.54 5.77
C ILE A 111 -0.90 26.22 7.12
N VAL A 112 -0.96 27.57 7.17
CA VAL A 112 -0.87 28.30 8.44
C VAL A 112 -1.97 27.89 9.42
N ASN A 113 -3.19 27.60 8.95
CA ASN A 113 -4.25 27.09 9.82
C ASN A 113 -3.94 25.69 10.35
N LEU A 114 -3.34 24.80 9.54
CA LEU A 114 -2.94 23.45 9.93
C LEU A 114 -1.84 23.44 11.00
N ILE A 115 -0.93 24.43 11.00
CA ILE A 115 0.06 24.62 12.09
C ILE A 115 -0.64 24.76 13.46
N TYR A 116 -1.78 25.44 13.50
CA TYR A 116 -2.52 25.69 14.74
C TYR A 116 -3.57 24.62 15.04
N ASN A 117 -4.14 24.00 14.01
CA ASN A 117 -5.19 23.00 14.10
C ASN A 117 -4.82 21.82 13.18
N PRO A 118 -3.88 20.96 13.60
CA PRO A 118 -3.46 19.83 12.80
C PRO A 118 -4.63 18.88 12.60
N GLU A 119 -4.82 18.44 11.36
CA GLU A 119 -5.77 17.40 10.99
C GLU A 119 -5.02 16.10 10.74
N ASN A 120 -5.60 14.97 11.13
CA ASN A 120 -5.01 13.67 10.83
C ASN A 120 -5.33 13.30 9.38
N SER A 121 -4.35 12.72 8.69
CA SER A 121 -4.51 12.34 7.29
C SER A 121 -5.24 11.01 7.15
N GLU A 122 -6.02 10.92 6.08
CA GLU A 122 -6.77 9.74 5.71
C GLU A 122 -6.11 8.99 4.55
N TRP A 123 -6.16 7.67 4.60
CA TRP A 123 -5.77 6.79 3.50
C TRP A 123 -6.99 6.05 2.94
N SER A 124 -7.11 6.05 1.61
CA SER A 124 -8.23 5.48 0.87
C SER A 124 -7.80 4.23 0.11
N PHE A 125 -8.41 3.09 0.43
CA PHE A 125 -8.16 1.83 -0.25
C PHE A 125 -8.51 1.88 -1.73
N GLN A 126 -9.58 2.60 -2.08
CA GLN A 126 -10.05 2.70 -3.46
C GLN A 126 -9.09 3.54 -4.31
N ASP A 127 -8.57 4.63 -3.77
CA ASP A 127 -7.66 5.52 -4.49
C ASP A 127 -6.26 4.91 -4.65
N ALA A 128 -5.83 4.11 -3.67
CA ALA A 128 -4.56 3.37 -3.74
C ALA A 128 -4.63 2.13 -4.66
N TRP A 129 -5.82 1.72 -5.12
CA TRP A 129 -5.98 0.48 -5.87
C TRP A 129 -5.45 0.58 -7.31
N ASN A 130 -4.51 -0.30 -7.63
CA ASN A 130 -3.93 -0.40 -8.99
C ASN A 130 -4.06 -1.81 -9.61
N GLY A 131 -4.78 -2.72 -8.96
CA GLY A 131 -4.97 -4.11 -9.39
C GLY A 131 -3.72 -4.99 -9.38
N GLN A 132 -2.64 -4.56 -8.74
CA GLN A 132 -1.35 -5.25 -8.66
C GLN A 132 -0.87 -5.47 -7.23
N GLU A 133 -1.35 -4.66 -6.29
CA GLU A 133 -1.05 -4.72 -4.86
C GLU A 133 -1.86 -5.79 -4.10
N SER A 134 -1.36 -6.14 -2.93
CA SER A 134 -2.05 -6.94 -1.92
C SER A 134 -2.08 -6.21 -0.58
N TYR A 135 -3.04 -6.55 0.28
CA TYR A 135 -3.25 -5.82 1.54
C TYR A 135 -3.43 -6.82 2.67
N ILE A 136 -2.70 -6.65 3.77
CA ILE A 136 -2.79 -7.52 4.95
C ILE A 136 -3.11 -6.67 6.17
N PHE A 137 -4.27 -6.91 6.77
CA PHE A 137 -4.63 -6.35 8.07
C PHE A 137 -4.03 -7.21 9.17
N ILE A 138 -3.32 -6.58 10.09
CA ILE A 138 -2.77 -7.17 11.31
C ILE A 138 -3.56 -6.55 12.46
N HIS A 139 -4.39 -7.37 13.09
CA HIS A 139 -5.41 -6.89 14.01
C HIS A 139 -5.07 -7.25 15.46
N TYR A 140 -4.96 -6.25 16.33
CA TYR A 140 -4.78 -6.43 17.77
C TYR A 140 -6.12 -6.46 18.51
N ASN A 141 -6.67 -7.65 18.65
CA ASN A 141 -7.83 -7.95 19.47
C ASN A 141 -7.48 -9.10 20.44
N PRO A 142 -7.25 -8.83 21.73
CA PRO A 142 -6.94 -9.86 22.73
C PRO A 142 -7.98 -10.99 22.86
N SER A 143 -9.20 -10.80 22.35
CA SER A 143 -10.24 -11.83 22.32
C SER A 143 -10.09 -12.81 21.14
N ALA A 144 -9.39 -12.40 20.07
CA ALA A 144 -9.09 -13.25 18.93
C ALA A 144 -7.85 -14.11 19.20
N SER A 145 -7.95 -15.41 18.91
CA SER A 145 -6.83 -16.34 19.10
C SER A 145 -5.62 -15.91 18.28
N ASN A 146 -4.42 -16.04 18.87
CA ASN A 146 -3.12 -15.66 18.30
C ASN A 146 -2.90 -14.15 18.02
N SER A 147 -3.91 -13.29 18.18
CA SER A 147 -3.78 -11.86 17.90
C SER A 147 -2.70 -11.17 18.73
N THR A 148 -2.73 -11.34 20.06
CA THR A 148 -1.68 -10.77 20.93
C THR A 148 -0.30 -11.30 20.57
N ALA A 149 -0.18 -12.60 20.25
CA ALA A 149 1.10 -13.22 19.90
C ALA A 149 1.65 -12.71 18.56
N LEU A 150 0.77 -12.46 17.58
CA LEU A 150 1.13 -11.86 16.30
C LEU A 150 1.60 -10.41 16.49
N TRP A 151 0.85 -9.60 17.24
CA TRP A 151 1.16 -8.19 17.45
C TRP A 151 2.54 -7.98 18.10
N ILE A 152 2.86 -8.77 19.13
CA ILE A 152 4.13 -8.69 19.85
C ILE A 152 5.27 -9.48 19.20
N SER A 153 5.05 -10.07 18.02
CA SER A 153 6.05 -10.91 17.36
C SER A 153 7.36 -10.14 17.14
N ASN A 154 8.50 -10.78 17.40
CA ASN A 154 9.84 -10.20 17.23
C ASN A 154 10.42 -10.42 15.82
N THR A 155 9.57 -10.77 14.85
CA THR A 155 9.97 -11.08 13.47
C THR A 155 9.60 -9.96 12.48
N LYS A 156 9.40 -8.73 12.98
CA LYS A 156 8.95 -7.56 12.20
C LYS A 156 9.93 -7.16 11.09
N GLN A 157 11.23 -7.11 11.39
CA GLN A 157 12.24 -6.83 10.36
C GLN A 157 12.22 -7.89 9.25
N ALA A 158 12.18 -9.17 9.63
CA ALA A 158 12.06 -10.28 8.69
C ALA A 158 10.73 -10.28 7.92
N LEU A 159 9.67 -9.62 8.40
CA LEU A 159 8.46 -9.39 7.60
C LEU A 159 8.82 -8.55 6.38
N LEU A 160 9.45 -7.39 6.58
CA LEU A 160 9.77 -6.47 5.50
C LEU A 160 10.80 -7.07 4.53
N GLU A 161 11.85 -7.69 5.05
CA GLU A 161 12.92 -8.29 4.23
C GLU A 161 12.44 -9.44 3.33
N ASN A 162 11.44 -10.20 3.78
CA ASN A 162 10.94 -11.36 3.04
C ASN A 162 9.71 -11.06 2.18
N SER A 163 9.09 -9.89 2.36
CA SER A 163 7.87 -9.52 1.63
C SER A 163 8.18 -9.12 0.20
N PRO A 164 7.27 -9.38 -0.76
CA PRO A 164 7.33 -8.73 -2.05
C PRO A 164 7.05 -7.23 -1.90
N LEU A 165 7.54 -6.40 -2.81
CA LEU A 165 7.31 -4.93 -2.79
C LEU A 165 5.90 -4.53 -3.25
N ASN A 166 4.97 -5.48 -3.41
CA ASN A 166 3.59 -5.20 -3.83
C ASN A 166 2.59 -5.63 -2.74
N VAL A 167 2.89 -5.25 -1.50
CA VAL A 167 2.05 -5.50 -0.33
C VAL A 167 2.00 -4.29 0.57
N HIS A 168 0.79 -3.99 1.02
CA HIS A 168 0.51 -3.07 2.10
C HIS A 168 0.20 -3.83 3.39
N TYR A 169 0.79 -3.40 4.51
CA TYR A 169 0.47 -3.91 5.85
C TYR A 169 -0.28 -2.85 6.63
N LEU A 170 -1.47 -3.20 7.14
CA LEU A 170 -2.35 -2.29 7.88
C LEU A 170 -2.44 -2.75 9.35
N PHE A 171 -1.94 -1.94 10.27
CA PHE A 171 -1.92 -2.21 11.70
C PHE A 171 -3.07 -1.50 12.39
N ILE A 172 -3.91 -2.28 13.09
CA ILE A 172 -5.11 -1.76 13.76
C ILE A 172 -5.38 -2.50 15.07
N SER A 173 -5.89 -1.80 16.08
CA SER A 173 -6.20 -2.35 17.40
C SER A 173 -7.67 -2.14 17.77
N ASP A 174 -8.28 -3.16 18.41
CA ASP A 174 -9.64 -3.05 18.97
C ASP A 174 -9.62 -2.81 20.50
N ARG A 175 -8.48 -2.41 21.04
CA ARG A 175 -8.36 -2.08 22.46
C ARG A 175 -8.75 -0.61 22.68
N SER A 176 -9.16 -0.28 23.91
CA SER A 176 -9.36 1.12 24.32
C SER A 176 -8.07 1.96 24.23
N SER A 177 -6.92 1.29 24.12
CA SER A 177 -5.59 1.87 23.94
C SER A 177 -5.17 1.95 22.46
N SER A 178 -6.10 1.82 21.50
CA SER A 178 -5.79 1.67 20.07
C SER A 178 -4.73 2.66 19.57
N ALA A 179 -4.95 3.96 19.78
CA ALA A 179 -4.01 5.00 19.35
C ALA A 179 -2.58 4.79 19.90
N SER A 180 -2.44 4.47 21.20
CA SER A 180 -1.13 4.19 21.80
C SER A 180 -0.52 2.86 21.35
N ASP A 181 -1.34 1.83 21.11
CA ASP A 181 -0.87 0.54 20.62
C ASP A 181 -0.29 0.69 19.20
N VAL A 182 -0.99 1.47 18.37
CA VAL A 182 -0.64 1.75 16.97
C VAL A 182 0.59 2.67 16.88
N GLN A 183 0.66 3.71 17.71
CA GLN A 183 1.86 4.56 17.81
C GLN A 183 3.09 3.74 18.23
N ALA A 184 2.93 2.79 19.16
CA ALA A 184 4.04 1.97 19.62
C ALA A 184 4.56 1.05 18.50
N ILE A 185 3.67 0.34 17.79
CA ILE A 185 4.10 -0.53 16.69
C ILE A 185 4.67 0.27 15.51
N LYS A 186 4.15 1.48 15.25
CA LYS A 186 4.76 2.40 14.27
C LYS A 186 6.20 2.70 14.65
N GLY A 187 6.46 3.10 15.90
CA GLY A 187 7.83 3.36 16.36
C GLY A 187 8.77 2.17 16.20
N GLU A 188 8.28 0.93 16.44
CA GLU A 188 9.08 -0.27 16.18
C GLU A 188 9.43 -0.46 14.69
N PHE A 189 8.50 -0.14 13.78
CA PHE A 189 8.79 -0.18 12.34
C PHE A 189 9.66 0.98 11.88
N ASP A 190 9.48 2.18 12.40
CA ASP A 190 10.33 3.34 12.12
C ASP A 190 11.80 3.01 12.49
N GLU A 191 12.05 2.43 13.68
CA GLU A 191 13.37 1.97 14.10
C GLU A 191 13.96 0.88 13.16
N ILE A 192 13.13 -0.02 12.65
CA ILE A 192 13.56 -1.04 11.67
C ILE A 192 13.96 -0.36 10.35
N LEU A 193 13.17 0.62 9.89
CA LEU A 193 13.42 1.31 8.62
C LEU A 193 14.71 2.13 8.64
N GLU A 194 15.17 2.63 9.79
CA GLU A 194 16.49 3.28 9.91
C GLU A 194 17.65 2.38 9.44
N SER A 195 17.48 1.06 9.45
CA SER A 195 18.48 0.10 8.98
C SER A 195 18.45 -0.16 7.47
N PHE A 196 17.41 0.30 6.77
CA PHE A 196 17.21 0.08 5.34
C PHE A 196 17.84 1.21 4.52
N ASP A 197 18.07 0.98 3.23
CA ASP A 197 18.45 2.07 2.33
C ASP A 197 17.28 3.01 2.05
N SER A 198 17.56 4.23 1.57
CA SER A 198 16.52 5.26 1.37
C SER A 198 15.41 4.81 0.43
N VAL A 199 15.72 4.03 -0.61
CA VAL A 199 14.73 3.56 -1.58
C VAL A 199 13.73 2.62 -0.90
N LEU A 200 14.22 1.71 -0.06
CA LEU A 200 13.36 0.82 0.71
C LEU A 200 12.63 1.53 1.85
N GLN A 201 13.22 2.56 2.46
CA GLN A 201 12.54 3.40 3.44
C GLN A 201 11.33 4.09 2.80
N ASP A 202 11.52 4.79 1.68
CA ASP A 202 10.45 5.49 0.96
C ASP A 202 9.35 4.53 0.50
N HIS A 203 9.75 3.35 0.02
CA HIS A 203 8.81 2.29 -0.31
C HIS A 203 7.96 1.87 0.90
N TRP A 204 8.58 1.47 2.01
CA TRP A 204 7.81 0.96 3.15
C TRP A 204 7.02 2.05 3.87
N LYS A 205 7.46 3.32 3.88
CA LYS A 205 6.66 4.43 4.41
C LYS A 205 5.29 4.53 3.72
N THR A 206 5.23 4.29 2.41
CA THR A 206 3.97 4.31 1.64
C THR A 206 3.17 3.01 1.69
N HIS A 207 3.74 1.91 2.21
CA HIS A 207 3.13 0.58 2.25
C HIS A 207 2.82 0.07 3.68
N LEU A 208 3.25 0.78 4.70
CA LEU A 208 2.89 0.51 6.10
C LEU A 208 1.86 1.53 6.54
N HIS A 209 0.68 1.06 6.93
CA HIS A 209 -0.43 1.89 7.39
C HIS A 209 -0.72 1.63 8.86
N PHE A 210 -0.85 2.69 9.63
CA PHE A 210 -1.00 2.66 11.08
C PHE A 210 -2.29 3.37 11.46
N ILE A 211 -3.34 2.59 11.74
CA ILE A 211 -4.70 3.10 11.91
C ILE A 211 -4.98 3.34 13.41
N PRO A 212 -4.92 4.59 13.91
CA PRO A 212 -5.03 4.85 15.35
C PRO A 212 -6.47 4.65 15.86
N THR A 213 -7.46 4.79 14.98
CA THR A 213 -8.88 4.57 15.28
C THR A 213 -9.13 3.13 15.70
N LYS A 214 -9.84 2.95 16.80
CA LYS A 214 -10.18 1.62 17.31
C LYS A 214 -11.02 0.86 16.30
N THR A 215 -10.73 -0.43 16.06
CA THR A 215 -11.43 -1.26 15.05
C THR A 215 -12.96 -1.19 15.18
N SER A 216 -13.51 -1.35 16.38
CA SER A 216 -14.97 -1.32 16.61
C SER A 216 -15.62 0.05 16.39
N GLU A 217 -14.82 1.12 16.29
CA GLU A 217 -15.27 2.50 16.09
C GLU A 217 -15.17 2.94 14.63
N LEU A 218 -14.63 2.09 13.75
CA LEU A 218 -14.62 2.35 12.31
C LEU A 218 -16.05 2.37 11.76
N GLU A 219 -16.39 3.43 11.03
CA GLU A 219 -17.68 3.58 10.34
C GLU A 219 -17.68 2.90 8.95
N ASN A 220 -17.07 1.71 8.84
CA ASN A 220 -16.99 0.94 7.60
C ASN A 220 -17.01 -0.58 7.87
N TRP A 221 -16.94 -1.38 6.81
CA TRP A 221 -17.10 -2.84 6.89
C TRP A 221 -15.96 -3.56 7.63
N LEU A 222 -14.81 -2.92 7.84
CA LEU A 222 -13.67 -3.51 8.55
C LEU A 222 -14.00 -3.83 10.00
N ALA A 223 -14.84 -3.03 10.66
CA ALA A 223 -15.27 -3.25 12.04
C ALA A 223 -15.91 -4.64 12.22
N GLU A 224 -16.75 -5.04 11.27
CA GLU A 224 -17.39 -6.36 11.26
C GLU A 224 -16.43 -7.45 10.77
N ALA A 225 -15.74 -7.20 9.65
CA ALA A 225 -14.86 -8.19 9.03
C ALA A 225 -13.68 -8.60 9.90
N LEU A 226 -13.17 -7.73 10.77
CA LEU A 226 -12.03 -8.02 11.66
C LEU A 226 -12.45 -8.50 13.07
N SER A 227 -13.73 -8.41 13.42
CA SER A 227 -14.24 -8.60 14.79
C SER A 227 -13.76 -9.87 15.51
N ASP A 228 -13.56 -10.97 14.80
CA ASP A 228 -13.12 -12.27 15.31
C ASP A 228 -11.76 -12.75 14.77
N LYS A 229 -11.04 -11.90 14.04
CA LYS A 229 -9.82 -12.26 13.30
C LYS A 229 -8.61 -11.58 13.88
N TYR A 230 -7.49 -12.30 13.90
CA TYR A 230 -6.18 -11.71 14.22
C TYR A 230 -5.48 -11.11 12.99
N ALA A 231 -5.90 -11.50 11.79
CA ALA A 231 -5.45 -10.94 10.52
C ALA A 231 -6.45 -11.24 9.38
N LEU A 232 -6.42 -10.44 8.33
CA LEU A 232 -7.25 -10.58 7.11
C LEU A 232 -6.43 -10.13 5.90
N GLY A 233 -6.54 -10.83 4.77
CA GLY A 233 -5.89 -10.43 3.51
C GLY A 233 -6.87 -9.91 2.47
N ILE A 234 -6.36 -9.11 1.54
CA ILE A 234 -6.99 -8.79 0.25
C ILE A 234 -5.96 -9.09 -0.83
N ASP A 235 -6.32 -9.91 -1.81
CA ASP A 235 -5.44 -10.19 -2.95
C ASP A 235 -5.60 -9.15 -4.06
N ARG A 236 -4.76 -9.30 -5.10
CA ARG A 236 -4.77 -8.47 -6.32
C ARG A 236 -6.06 -8.54 -7.16
N PHE A 237 -7.01 -9.41 -6.81
CA PHE A 237 -8.34 -9.49 -7.42
C PHE A 237 -9.43 -8.87 -6.54
N GLN A 238 -9.04 -8.10 -5.53
CA GLN A 238 -9.89 -7.44 -4.53
C GLN A 238 -10.66 -8.45 -3.66
N GLN A 239 -10.20 -9.71 -3.61
CA GLN A 239 -10.89 -10.75 -2.85
C GLN A 239 -10.36 -10.84 -1.43
N LEU A 240 -11.27 -10.91 -0.47
CA LEU A 240 -10.94 -11.19 0.93
C LEU A 240 -10.31 -12.57 1.07
N LYS A 241 -9.21 -12.66 1.80
CA LYS A 241 -8.47 -13.90 2.03
C LYS A 241 -8.29 -14.17 3.50
N GLN A 242 -8.39 -15.44 3.84
CA GLN A 242 -8.01 -15.92 5.15
C GLN A 242 -6.48 -15.87 5.29
N ILE A 243 -6.00 -15.52 6.48
CA ILE A 243 -4.60 -15.72 6.86
C ILE A 243 -4.46 -17.08 7.54
N GLY A 244 -3.55 -17.89 7.00
CA GLY A 244 -3.25 -19.23 7.46
C GLY A 244 -2.50 -19.27 8.77
N TYR A 245 -2.07 -20.46 9.16
CA TYR A 245 -1.34 -20.66 10.41
C TYR A 245 0.07 -20.04 10.35
N LEU A 246 0.37 -19.14 11.28
CA LEU A 246 1.64 -18.40 11.33
C LEU A 246 2.67 -18.98 12.33
N GLY A 247 2.51 -20.23 12.75
CA GLY A 247 3.51 -20.90 13.59
C GLY A 247 4.54 -21.67 12.77
N ASN A 248 5.70 -21.94 13.37
CA ASN A 248 6.76 -22.72 12.74
C ASN A 248 6.24 -24.13 12.39
N PRO A 249 6.28 -24.55 11.11
CA PRO A 249 5.83 -25.89 10.71
C PRO A 249 6.69 -27.01 11.32
N ASP A 250 7.94 -26.71 11.69
CA ASP A 250 8.73 -27.59 12.55
C ASP A 250 8.21 -27.50 14.00
N GLY A 251 7.32 -28.44 14.34
CA GLY A 251 6.75 -28.57 15.68
C GLY A 251 5.46 -27.80 15.95
N PHE A 252 4.96 -27.00 15.00
CA PHE A 252 3.71 -26.23 15.11
C PHE A 252 3.66 -25.35 16.36
N THR A 253 4.68 -24.49 16.51
CA THR A 253 4.84 -23.61 17.67
C THR A 253 5.02 -22.15 17.27
N GLY A 254 4.65 -21.24 18.17
CA GLY A 254 4.85 -19.81 17.99
C GLY A 254 3.83 -19.13 17.07
N THR A 255 4.00 -17.83 16.90
CA THR A 255 3.27 -16.98 15.95
C THR A 255 4.24 -15.93 15.43
N HIS A 256 4.57 -16.02 14.15
CA HIS A 256 5.62 -15.25 13.51
C HIS A 256 5.00 -14.29 12.51
N MET A 257 5.15 -12.99 12.77
CA MET A 257 4.69 -11.95 11.84
C MET A 257 5.34 -12.10 10.47
N SER A 258 6.62 -12.46 10.39
CA SER A 258 7.31 -12.66 9.11
C SER A 258 6.68 -13.70 8.20
N TYR A 259 5.86 -14.62 8.71
CA TYR A 259 5.20 -15.62 7.88
C TYR A 259 4.05 -15.04 7.06
N LEU A 260 3.57 -13.83 7.36
CA LEU A 260 2.65 -13.09 6.50
C LEU A 260 3.26 -12.82 5.11
N ALA A 261 4.59 -12.69 5.01
CA ALA A 261 5.27 -12.55 3.73
C ALA A 261 5.02 -13.78 2.81
N HIS A 262 4.78 -14.97 3.37
CA HIS A 262 4.47 -16.14 2.55
C HIS A 262 3.07 -16.08 1.94
N GLU A 263 2.10 -15.48 2.64
CA GLU A 263 0.74 -15.28 2.12
C GLU A 263 0.77 -14.31 0.92
N THR A 264 1.52 -13.22 1.05
CA THR A 264 1.58 -12.15 0.04
C THR A 264 2.39 -12.59 -1.18
N LEU A 265 3.48 -13.35 -0.97
CA LEU A 265 4.16 -14.06 -2.05
C LEU A 265 3.21 -15.01 -2.78
N PHE A 266 2.35 -15.74 -2.07
CA PHE A 266 1.38 -16.63 -2.68
C PHE A 266 0.35 -15.88 -3.55
N TYR A 267 -0.16 -14.72 -3.10
CA TYR A 267 -1.10 -13.91 -3.88
C TYR A 267 -0.55 -13.49 -5.25
N ASN A 268 0.77 -13.41 -5.40
CA ASN A 268 1.43 -13.09 -6.67
C ASN A 268 1.34 -14.20 -7.73
N TYR A 269 1.00 -15.43 -7.34
CA TYR A 269 0.89 -16.59 -8.22
C TYR A 269 -0.55 -17.07 -8.44
N VAL A 270 -1.54 -16.36 -7.89
CA VAL A 270 -2.97 -16.62 -8.15
C VAL A 270 -3.35 -16.05 -9.52
N TRP A 271 -4.18 -16.78 -10.25
CA TRP A 271 -4.61 -16.51 -11.63
C TRP A 271 -6.14 -16.52 -11.79
#